data_AF-A0A914CGS2-F1
#
_entry.id   AF-A0A914CGS2-F1
#
_cell.length_a   1.000
_cell.length_b   1.000
_cell.length_c   1.000
_cell.angle_alpha   90.00
_cell.angle_beta   90.00
_cell.angle_gamma   90.00
#
_symmetry.space_group_name_H-M   'P 1'
#
loop_
_entity.id
_entity.type
_entity.pdbx_description
1 polymer ?
#
loop_
_entity_poly.entity_id
_entity_poly.type
_entity_poly.pdbx_seq_one_letter_code
_entity_poly.pdbx_strand_id
1 'polypeptide(L)'
;MNFFKKEDPKEQLRKNDRELRKTNRELGTDRRDLERKEKELELEIKKAAKAGQKDVCTVLAKQLVQLRKQKTKNLGMSAKISAVGAQGKTMNSMNVMANAVGTTTKTMKAMEKQMPLDKFAADLREFTQQQDKMDMRSELMEETLDSMLDADSDAEDEVINQVLDEIGIEMNAKVAKAPAIPGHSLAHSSKEDDLDKILASLAK
;
A
#
# COMPACT_ATOMS: atom_id res chain seq x y z
N MET A 1 24.91 -40.90 -8.50
CA MET A 1 24.68 -39.45 -8.28
C MET A 1 24.05 -38.87 -9.53
N ASN A 2 22.74 -38.60 -9.54
CA ASN A 2 22.06 -37.98 -10.67
C ASN A 2 21.82 -36.50 -10.40
N PHE A 3 22.72 -35.65 -10.90
CA PHE A 3 22.67 -34.19 -10.73
C PHE A 3 21.85 -33.44 -11.81
N PHE A 4 21.15 -34.15 -12.71
CA PHE A 4 20.43 -33.57 -13.86
C PHE A 4 18.94 -33.96 -13.96
N LYS A 5 18.24 -34.14 -12.82
CA LYS A 5 16.77 -34.15 -12.86
C LYS A 5 16.29 -32.70 -12.75
N LYS A 6 15.65 -32.18 -13.81
CA LYS A 6 14.82 -30.97 -13.71
C LYS A 6 13.85 -31.21 -12.54
N GLU A 7 13.86 -30.32 -11.53
CA GLU A 7 12.91 -30.39 -10.40
C GLU A 7 11.49 -30.60 -10.96
N ASP A 8 10.72 -31.49 -10.34
CA ASP A 8 9.31 -31.71 -10.71
C ASP A 8 8.60 -30.34 -10.67
N PRO A 9 7.82 -29.95 -11.70
CA PRO A 9 7.02 -28.73 -11.68
C PRO A 9 6.26 -28.52 -10.38
N LYS A 10 5.82 -29.60 -9.72
CA LYS A 10 5.16 -29.55 -8.41
C LYS A 10 6.10 -29.13 -7.27
N GLU A 11 7.35 -29.56 -7.29
CA GLU A 11 8.38 -29.16 -6.32
C GLU A 11 8.80 -27.70 -6.53
N GLN A 12 8.91 -27.26 -7.79
CA GLN A 12 9.18 -25.84 -8.12
C GLN A 12 8.05 -24.92 -7.63
N LEU A 13 6.79 -25.29 -7.87
CA LEU A 13 5.64 -24.51 -7.38
C LEU A 13 5.59 -24.44 -5.84
N ARG A 14 5.95 -25.53 -5.14
CA ARG A 14 6.04 -25.55 -3.68
C ARG A 14 7.16 -24.67 -3.13
N LYS A 15 8.32 -24.67 -3.81
CA LYS A 15 9.46 -23.82 -3.47
C LYS A 15 9.11 -22.35 -3.65
N ASN A 16 8.47 -22.01 -4.77
CA ASN A 16 8.00 -20.66 -5.05
C ASN A 16 6.94 -20.20 -4.02
N ASP A 17 5.95 -21.03 -3.67
CA ASP A 17 4.95 -20.68 -2.63
C ASP A 17 5.62 -20.45 -1.26
N ARG A 18 6.65 -21.22 -0.91
CA ARG A 18 7.42 -21.01 0.32
C ARG A 18 8.18 -19.68 0.28
N GLU A 19 8.80 -19.36 -0.85
CA GLU A 19 9.54 -18.11 -1.05
C GLU A 19 8.60 -16.89 -0.99
N LEU A 20 7.48 -16.93 -1.71
CA LEU A 20 6.46 -15.88 -1.67
C LEU A 20 5.94 -15.63 -0.25
N ARG A 21 5.68 -16.69 0.53
CA ARG A 21 5.28 -16.56 1.94
C ARG A 21 6.37 -15.95 2.82
N LYS A 22 7.64 -16.28 2.55
CA LYS A 22 8.79 -15.70 3.28
C LYS A 22 8.89 -14.21 2.96
N THR A 23 8.88 -13.83 1.69
CA THR A 23 8.90 -12.43 1.26
C THR A 23 7.73 -11.65 1.85
N ASN A 24 6.51 -12.21 1.87
CA ASN A 24 5.36 -11.53 2.48
C ASN A 24 5.54 -11.27 3.99
N ARG A 25 6.22 -12.16 4.72
CA ARG A 25 6.55 -11.96 6.13
C ARG A 25 7.64 -10.91 6.35
N GLU A 26 8.64 -10.89 5.47
CA GLU A 26 9.69 -9.88 5.46
C GLU A 26 9.09 -8.50 5.21
N LEU A 27 8.21 -8.37 4.22
CA LEU A 27 7.45 -7.13 3.98
C LEU A 27 6.58 -6.72 5.17
N GLY A 28 5.95 -7.68 5.84
CA GLY A 28 5.23 -7.41 7.09
C GLY A 28 6.12 -6.89 8.22
N THR A 29 7.40 -7.26 8.23
CA THR A 29 8.40 -6.77 9.21
C THR A 29 8.87 -5.38 8.81
N ASP A 30 9.27 -5.19 7.56
CA ASP A 30 9.65 -3.90 7.00
C ASP A 30 8.56 -2.85 7.22
N ARG A 31 7.28 -3.22 7.04
CA ARG A 31 6.14 -2.32 7.29
C ARG A 31 6.11 -1.83 8.74
N ARG A 32 6.36 -2.70 9.72
CA ARG A 32 6.40 -2.31 11.14
C ARG A 32 7.58 -1.39 11.44
N ASP A 33 8.71 -1.63 10.80
CA ASP A 33 9.88 -0.76 10.93
C ASP A 33 9.63 0.62 10.32
N LEU A 34 8.95 0.67 9.17
CA LEU A 34 8.49 1.92 8.55
C LEU A 34 7.47 2.64 9.46
N GLU A 35 6.51 1.93 10.07
CA GLU A 35 5.55 2.50 11.03
C GLU A 35 6.24 3.08 12.28
N ARG A 36 7.34 2.47 12.75
CA ARG A 36 8.14 3.02 13.86
C ARG A 36 8.87 4.29 13.44
N LYS A 37 9.55 4.27 12.28
CA LYS A 37 10.25 5.45 11.73
C LYS A 37 9.30 6.61 11.47
N GLU A 38 8.06 6.32 11.03
CA GLU A 38 7.01 7.32 10.81
C GLU A 38 6.72 8.08 12.11
N LYS A 39 6.51 7.35 13.20
CA LYS A 39 6.27 7.95 14.53
C LYS A 39 7.48 8.73 15.05
N GLU A 40 8.69 8.24 14.81
CA GLU A 40 9.93 8.95 15.17
C GLU A 40 10.05 10.28 14.41
N LEU A 41 9.84 10.27 13.09
CA LEU A 41 9.83 11.48 12.26
C LEU A 41 8.72 12.47 12.68
N GLU A 42 7.51 11.99 12.99
CA GLU A 42 6.45 12.86 13.49
C GLU A 42 6.84 13.56 14.80
N LEU A 43 7.53 12.88 15.71
CA LEU A 43 8.02 13.47 16.95
C LEU A 43 9.14 14.49 16.70
N GLU A 44 10.03 14.22 15.75
CA GLU A 44 11.09 15.14 15.36
C GLU A 44 10.54 16.40 14.68
N ILE A 45 9.59 16.25 13.76
CA ILE A 45 8.87 17.38 13.13
C ILE A 45 8.18 18.21 14.21
N LYS A 46 7.52 17.57 15.19
CA LYS A 46 6.87 18.27 16.33
C LYS A 46 7.88 19.07 17.17
N LYS A 47 9.09 18.53 17.39
CA LYS A 47 10.15 19.25 18.12
C LYS A 47 10.70 20.42 17.30
N ALA A 48 10.98 20.23 16.02
CA ALA A 48 11.48 21.25 15.11
C ALA A 48 10.46 22.40 14.94
N ALA A 49 9.17 22.08 14.83
CA ALA A 49 8.08 23.05 14.71
C ALA A 49 7.98 23.93 15.96
N LYS A 50 8.08 23.35 17.16
CA LYS A 50 8.13 24.11 18.42
C LYS A 50 9.36 25.00 18.54
N ALA A 51 10.47 24.59 17.95
CA ALA A 51 11.71 25.38 17.90
C ALA A 51 11.66 26.48 16.81
N GLY A 52 10.61 26.55 15.99
CA GLY A 52 10.48 27.53 14.91
C GLY A 52 11.42 27.29 13.72
N GLN A 53 12.04 26.12 13.62
CA GLN A 53 13.01 25.78 12.58
C GLN A 53 12.30 25.32 11.29
N LYS A 54 11.78 26.29 10.52
CA LYS A 54 11.00 26.02 9.31
C LYS A 54 11.71 25.14 8.28
N ASP A 55 12.98 25.43 7.98
CA ASP A 55 13.74 24.67 6.98
C ASP A 55 13.91 23.19 7.38
N VAL A 56 14.14 22.94 8.67
CA VAL A 56 14.26 21.58 9.22
C VAL A 56 12.92 20.86 9.16
N CYS A 57 11.82 21.55 9.49
CA CYS A 57 10.46 20.99 9.36
C CYS A 57 10.15 20.59 7.92
N THR A 58 10.49 21.42 6.94
CA THR A 58 10.23 21.12 5.52
C THR A 58 11.00 19.88 5.06
N VAL A 59 12.28 19.74 5.44
CA VAL A 59 13.08 18.57 5.08
C VAL A 59 12.54 17.29 5.74
N LEU A 60 12.21 17.35 7.04
CA LEU A 60 11.66 16.20 7.76
C LEU A 60 10.26 15.83 7.26
N ALA A 61 9.44 16.80 6.86
CA ALA A 61 8.13 16.55 6.25
C ALA A 61 8.25 15.88 4.89
N LYS A 62 9.22 16.28 4.04
CA LYS A 62 9.53 15.55 2.79
C LYS A 62 9.88 14.10 3.05
N GLN A 63 10.72 13.84 4.05
CA GLN A 63 11.07 12.47 4.47
C GLN A 63 9.84 11.69 4.95
N LEU A 64 8.93 12.32 5.70
CA LEU A 64 7.69 11.70 6.17
C LEU A 64 6.77 11.32 5.01
N VAL A 65 6.58 12.21 4.03
CA VAL A 65 5.77 11.92 2.82
C VAL A 65 6.36 10.75 2.03
N GLN A 66 7.68 10.76 1.81
CA GLN A 66 8.37 9.67 1.12
C GLN A 66 8.22 8.33 1.87
N LEU A 67 8.33 8.36 3.19
CA LEU A 67 8.15 7.18 4.04
C LEU A 67 6.71 6.64 3.95
N ARG A 68 5.70 7.52 3.93
CA ARG A 68 4.29 7.16 3.72
C ARG A 68 4.07 6.53 2.34
N LYS A 69 4.66 7.09 1.27
CA LYS A 69 4.63 6.50 -0.09
C LYS A 69 5.27 5.09 -0.09
N GLN A 70 6.42 4.93 0.59
CA GLN A 70 7.09 3.63 0.72
C GLN A 70 6.23 2.59 1.47
N LYS A 71 5.54 3.01 2.53
CA LYS A 71 4.61 2.15 3.30
C LYS A 71 3.43 1.69 2.44
N THR A 72 2.81 2.59 1.68
CA THR A 72 1.73 2.26 0.73
C THR A 72 2.22 1.30 -0.35
N LYS A 73 3.40 1.55 -0.92
CA LYS A 73 4.03 0.65 -1.90
C LYS A 73 4.30 -0.75 -1.33
N ASN A 74 4.75 -0.84 -0.08
CA ASN A 74 4.96 -2.12 0.61
C ASN A 74 3.64 -2.89 0.78
N LEU A 75 2.55 -2.21 1.14
CA LEU A 75 1.22 -2.81 1.21
C LEU A 75 0.74 -3.32 -0.16
N GLY A 76 0.90 -2.53 -1.21
CA GLY A 76 0.59 -2.94 -2.59
C GLY A 76 1.40 -4.17 -3.00
N MET A 77 2.70 -4.20 -2.69
CA MET A 77 3.56 -5.34 -3.00
C MET A 77 3.18 -6.62 -2.23
N SER A 78 2.77 -6.49 -0.96
CA SER A 78 2.22 -7.60 -0.17
C SER A 78 0.94 -8.17 -0.79
N ALA A 79 0.06 -7.29 -1.29
CA ALA A 79 -1.15 -7.70 -2.01
C ALA A 79 -0.81 -8.43 -3.31
N LYS A 80 0.14 -7.91 -4.11
CA LYS A 80 0.62 -8.57 -5.34
C LYS A 80 1.20 -9.95 -5.07
N ILE A 81 2.08 -10.10 -4.07
CA ILE A 81 2.65 -11.41 -3.69
C ILE A 81 1.54 -12.38 -3.30
N SER A 82 0.53 -11.91 -2.59
CA SER A 82 -0.63 -12.73 -2.21
C SER A 82 -1.45 -13.16 -3.44
N ALA A 83 -1.64 -12.26 -4.41
CA ALA A 83 -2.32 -12.55 -5.67
C ALA A 83 -1.54 -13.58 -6.52
N VAL A 84 -0.23 -13.40 -6.69
CA VAL A 84 0.65 -14.36 -7.39
C VAL A 84 0.61 -15.73 -6.71
N GLY A 85 0.61 -15.77 -5.37
CA GLY A 85 0.46 -17.02 -4.61
C GLY A 85 -0.89 -17.70 -4.85
N ALA A 86 -1.98 -16.94 -5.01
CA ALA A 86 -3.30 -17.48 -5.36
C ALA A 86 -3.33 -18.01 -6.81
N GLN A 87 -2.79 -17.26 -7.77
CA GLN A 87 -2.66 -17.68 -9.17
C GLN A 87 -1.82 -18.96 -9.30
N GLY A 88 -0.71 -19.05 -8.56
CA GLY A 88 0.13 -20.26 -8.51
C GLY A 88 -0.62 -21.49 -7.98
N LYS A 89 -1.52 -21.33 -6.99
CA LYS A 89 -2.40 -22.41 -6.51
C LYS A 89 -3.41 -22.84 -7.57
N THR A 90 -4.01 -21.88 -8.28
CA THR A 90 -4.91 -22.16 -9.40
C THR A 90 -4.18 -22.94 -10.51
N MET A 91 -2.97 -22.51 -10.87
CA MET A 91 -2.15 -23.20 -11.88
C MET A 91 -1.77 -24.62 -11.42
N ASN A 92 -1.46 -24.83 -10.15
CA ASN A 92 -1.24 -26.17 -9.60
C ASN A 92 -2.51 -27.04 -9.68
N SER A 93 -3.68 -26.50 -9.35
CA SER A 93 -4.96 -27.21 -9.49
C SER A 93 -5.26 -27.56 -10.95
N MET A 94 -4.96 -26.65 -11.89
CA MET A 94 -5.07 -26.91 -13.33
C MET A 94 -4.09 -28.01 -13.77
N ASN A 95 -2.87 -28.05 -13.25
CA ASN A 95 -1.89 -29.11 -13.54
C ASN A 95 -2.34 -30.47 -12.97
N VAL A 96 -2.85 -30.51 -11.74
CA VAL A 96 -3.44 -31.73 -11.16
C VAL A 96 -4.66 -32.18 -11.96
N MET A 97 -5.52 -31.25 -12.37
CA MET A 97 -6.66 -31.54 -13.23
C MET A 97 -6.21 -32.04 -14.60
N ALA A 98 -5.20 -31.44 -15.23
CA ALA A 98 -4.66 -31.88 -16.52
C ALA A 98 -4.04 -33.28 -16.43
N ASN A 99 -3.34 -33.61 -15.32
CA ASN A 99 -2.82 -34.96 -15.08
C ASN A 99 -3.97 -35.95 -14.84
N ALA A 100 -4.95 -35.59 -14.03
CA ALA A 100 -6.13 -36.40 -13.75
C ALA A 100 -6.96 -36.64 -15.02
N VAL A 101 -7.15 -35.59 -15.83
CA VAL A 101 -7.77 -35.66 -17.16
C VAL A 101 -6.90 -36.51 -18.06
N GLY A 102 -5.58 -36.35 -18.14
CA GLY A 102 -4.73 -37.21 -18.97
C GLY A 102 -4.77 -38.70 -18.61
N THR A 103 -4.87 -39.03 -17.31
CA THR A 103 -5.15 -40.41 -16.86
C THR A 103 -6.59 -40.83 -17.15
N THR A 104 -7.54 -39.90 -17.02
CA THR A 104 -8.95 -40.13 -17.31
C THR A 104 -9.18 -40.24 -18.81
N THR A 105 -8.47 -39.55 -19.71
CA THR A 105 -8.57 -39.58 -21.19
C THR A 105 -8.22 -40.96 -21.73
N LYS A 106 -7.36 -41.73 -21.04
CA LYS A 106 -7.16 -43.15 -21.33
C LYS A 106 -8.43 -43.98 -21.06
N THR A 107 -9.18 -43.61 -20.03
CA THR A 107 -10.51 -44.15 -19.68
C THR A 107 -11.65 -43.47 -20.46
N MET A 108 -11.45 -42.23 -20.91
CA MET A 108 -12.42 -41.35 -21.55
C MET A 108 -12.43 -41.58 -23.06
N LYS A 109 -11.35 -42.10 -23.67
CA LYS A 109 -11.39 -42.75 -24.98
C LYS A 109 -12.40 -43.91 -25.02
N ALA A 110 -12.63 -44.57 -23.89
CA ALA A 110 -13.70 -45.57 -23.75
C ALA A 110 -15.09 -44.93 -23.54
N MET A 111 -15.15 -43.64 -23.20
CA MET A 111 -16.35 -42.83 -22.91
C MET A 111 -16.59 -41.71 -23.96
N GLU A 112 -15.75 -41.61 -24.99
CA GLU A 112 -15.68 -40.54 -26.01
C GLU A 112 -16.94 -40.46 -26.88
N LYS A 113 -17.84 -41.44 -26.73
CA LYS A 113 -19.18 -41.42 -27.31
C LYS A 113 -20.17 -40.45 -26.64
N GLN A 114 -19.89 -39.92 -25.44
CA GLN A 114 -20.89 -39.15 -24.68
C GLN A 114 -20.51 -37.70 -24.36
N MET A 115 -19.25 -37.26 -24.51
CA MET A 115 -18.88 -35.86 -24.31
C MET A 115 -17.60 -35.49 -25.08
N PRO A 116 -17.63 -34.52 -26.03
CA PRO A 116 -16.46 -34.19 -26.84
C PRO A 116 -15.47 -33.34 -26.04
N LEU A 117 -14.26 -33.87 -25.85
CA LEU A 117 -13.10 -33.22 -25.21
C LEU A 117 -12.75 -31.85 -25.81
N ASP A 118 -13.12 -31.62 -27.07
CA ASP A 118 -12.84 -30.38 -27.80
C ASP A 118 -13.51 -29.16 -27.16
N LYS A 119 -14.72 -29.32 -26.61
CA LYS A 119 -15.43 -28.20 -25.95
C LYS A 119 -14.74 -27.80 -24.65
N PHE A 120 -14.34 -28.77 -23.84
CA PHE A 120 -13.62 -28.49 -22.60
C PHE A 120 -12.23 -27.85 -22.84
N ALA A 121 -11.52 -28.29 -23.89
CA ALA A 121 -10.26 -27.69 -24.29
C ALA A 121 -10.43 -26.25 -24.82
N ALA A 122 -11.54 -25.97 -25.52
CA ALA A 122 -11.89 -24.63 -25.96
C ALA A 122 -12.21 -23.71 -24.76
N ASP A 123 -13.01 -24.18 -23.81
CA ASP A 123 -13.38 -23.42 -22.60
C ASP A 123 -12.14 -23.07 -21.74
N LEU A 124 -11.17 -23.99 -21.64
CA LEU A 124 -9.88 -23.74 -20.96
C LEU A 124 -9.03 -22.67 -21.67
N ARG A 125 -9.03 -22.67 -23.00
CA ARG A 125 -8.34 -21.64 -23.81
C ARG A 125 -9.00 -20.27 -23.68
N GLU A 126 -10.32 -20.24 -23.65
CA GLU A 126 -11.07 -19.00 -23.49
C GLU A 126 -10.88 -18.45 -22.07
N PHE A 127 -10.89 -19.31 -21.05
CA PHE A 127 -10.59 -18.92 -19.67
C PHE A 127 -9.19 -18.32 -19.51
N THR A 128 -8.17 -18.95 -20.11
CA THR A 128 -6.79 -18.42 -20.07
C THR A 128 -6.67 -17.08 -20.79
N GLN A 129 -7.30 -16.90 -21.95
CA GLN A 129 -7.32 -15.61 -22.64
C GLN A 129 -8.05 -14.50 -21.86
N GLN A 130 -9.13 -14.83 -21.15
CA GLN A 130 -9.84 -13.86 -20.31
C GLN A 130 -9.04 -13.49 -19.06
N GLN A 131 -8.31 -14.45 -18.47
CA GLN A 131 -7.38 -14.19 -17.38
C GLN A 131 -6.23 -13.26 -17.83
N ASP A 132 -5.59 -13.52 -18.97
CA ASP A 132 -4.52 -12.67 -19.50
C ASP A 132 -4.99 -11.25 -19.84
N LYS A 133 -6.23 -11.12 -20.37
CA LYS A 133 -6.86 -9.81 -20.61
C LYS A 133 -7.17 -9.06 -19.32
N MET A 134 -7.49 -9.78 -18.24
CA MET A 134 -7.71 -9.18 -16.93
C MET A 134 -6.38 -8.72 -16.32
N ASP A 135 -5.33 -9.54 -16.43
CA ASP A 135 -3.99 -9.20 -15.92
C ASP A 135 -3.42 -7.97 -16.67
N MET A 136 -3.52 -7.90 -18.01
CA MET A 136 -3.14 -6.68 -18.76
C MET A 136 -3.95 -5.44 -18.37
N ARG A 137 -5.25 -5.61 -18.07
CA ARG A 137 -6.08 -4.48 -17.61
C ARG A 137 -5.65 -4.01 -16.22
N SER A 138 -5.24 -4.92 -15.35
CA SER A 138 -4.68 -4.57 -14.05
C SER A 138 -3.32 -3.88 -14.18
N GLU A 139 -2.45 -4.32 -15.08
CA GLU A 139 -1.17 -3.66 -15.37
C GLU A 139 -1.37 -2.25 -15.95
N LEU A 140 -2.25 -2.09 -16.94
CA LEU A 140 -2.59 -0.78 -17.49
C LEU A 140 -3.25 0.14 -16.45
N MET A 141 -4.12 -0.41 -15.60
CA MET A 141 -4.74 0.36 -14.53
C MET A 141 -3.70 0.79 -13.49
N GLU A 142 -2.75 -0.08 -13.16
CA GLU A 142 -1.65 0.23 -12.26
C GLU A 142 -0.69 1.26 -12.86
N GLU A 143 -0.34 1.16 -14.14
CA GLU A 143 0.49 2.14 -14.84
C GLU A 143 -0.20 3.51 -14.92
N THR A 144 -1.53 3.55 -15.14
CA THR A 144 -2.29 4.80 -15.05
C THR A 144 -2.39 5.35 -13.63
N LEU A 145 -2.44 4.47 -12.62
CA LEU A 145 -2.46 4.89 -11.22
C LEU A 145 -1.09 5.43 -10.79
N ASP A 146 0.00 4.76 -11.17
CA ASP A 146 1.38 5.20 -10.91
C ASP A 146 1.68 6.50 -11.67
N SER A 147 1.21 6.63 -12.91
CA SER A 147 1.32 7.88 -13.68
C SER A 147 0.49 9.03 -13.11
N MET A 148 -0.66 8.77 -12.47
CA MET A 148 -1.38 9.79 -11.71
C MET A 148 -0.67 10.14 -10.40
N LEU A 149 0.01 9.18 -9.76
CA LEU A 149 0.75 9.37 -8.51
C LEU A 149 2.14 9.99 -8.68
N ASP A 150 2.73 9.94 -9.88
CA ASP A 150 4.01 10.58 -10.23
C ASP A 150 3.84 11.94 -10.93
N ALA A 151 2.62 12.32 -11.33
CA ALA A 151 2.34 13.64 -11.92
C ALA A 151 2.32 14.80 -10.90
N ASP A 152 2.46 14.50 -9.61
CA ASP A 152 2.33 15.46 -8.49
C ASP A 152 3.66 16.08 -8.03
N SER A 153 4.67 16.22 -8.91
CA SER A 153 5.93 16.88 -8.50
C SER A 153 5.75 18.35 -8.11
N ASP A 154 4.73 19.02 -8.64
CA ASP A 154 4.39 20.41 -8.29
C ASP A 154 3.44 20.52 -7.08
N ALA A 155 2.82 19.40 -6.65
CA ALA A 155 1.90 19.33 -5.50
C ALA A 155 2.62 18.98 -4.18
N GLU A 156 3.91 18.65 -4.22
CA GLU A 156 4.67 18.24 -3.03
C GLU A 156 4.67 19.31 -1.94
N ASP A 157 4.79 20.60 -2.29
CA ASP A 157 4.84 21.69 -1.31
C ASP A 157 3.47 21.93 -0.63
N GLU A 158 2.35 21.75 -1.34
CA GLU A 158 1.01 21.78 -0.74
C GLU A 158 0.80 20.58 0.19
N VAL A 159 1.22 19.38 -0.23
CA VAL A 159 1.15 18.17 0.59
C VAL A 159 2.01 18.29 1.84
N ILE A 160 3.20 18.90 1.74
CA ILE A 160 4.07 19.15 2.89
C ILE A 160 3.41 20.11 3.87
N ASN A 161 2.85 21.22 3.38
CA ASN A 161 2.15 22.18 4.23
C ASN A 161 0.93 21.53 4.90
N GLN A 162 0.17 20.72 4.17
CA GLN A 162 -0.96 19.96 4.70
C GLN A 162 -0.53 18.97 5.80
N VAL A 163 0.60 18.26 5.63
CA VAL A 163 1.14 17.34 6.64
C VAL A 163 1.63 18.10 7.88
N LEU A 164 2.26 19.26 7.69
CA LEU A 164 2.67 20.13 8.79
C LEU A 164 1.45 20.68 9.55
N ASP A 165 0.38 21.04 8.84
CA ASP A 165 -0.89 21.47 9.41
C ASP A 165 -1.61 20.34 10.14
N GLU A 166 -1.67 19.12 9.58
CA GLU A 166 -2.19 17.93 10.28
C GLU A 166 -1.44 17.71 11.61
N ILE A 167 -0.10 17.79 11.58
CA ILE A 167 0.74 17.65 12.77
C ILE A 167 0.51 18.81 13.76
N GLY A 168 0.31 20.03 13.27
CA GLY A 168 -0.02 21.21 14.07
C GLY A 168 -1.41 21.15 14.71
N ILE A 169 -2.40 20.63 13.99
CA ILE A 169 -3.76 20.38 14.48
C ILE A 169 -3.77 19.26 15.50
N GLU A 170 -3.01 18.16 15.31
CA GLU A 170 -2.84 17.13 16.33
C GLU A 170 -2.29 17.69 17.65
N MET A 171 -1.36 18.65 17.57
CA MET A 171 -0.82 19.32 18.75
C MET A 171 -1.92 20.11 19.47
N ASN A 172 -2.68 20.93 18.75
CA ASN A 172 -3.78 21.70 19.33
C ASN A 172 -4.89 20.80 19.89
N ALA A 173 -5.20 19.68 19.22
CA ALA A 173 -6.19 18.70 19.66
C ALA A 173 -5.73 17.95 20.93
N LYS A 174 -4.44 17.59 21.05
CA LYS A 174 -3.89 16.96 22.27
C LYS A 174 -3.78 17.95 23.44
N VAL A 175 -3.51 19.23 23.18
CA VAL A 175 -3.50 20.28 24.20
C VAL A 175 -4.92 20.63 24.67
N ALA A 176 -5.90 20.68 23.77
CA ALA A 176 -7.31 20.87 24.12
C ALA A 176 -7.93 19.69 24.90
N LYS A 177 -7.35 18.49 24.79
CA LYS A 177 -7.80 17.27 25.47
C LYS A 177 -7.05 16.96 26.77
N ALA A 178 -6.06 17.78 27.16
CA ALA A 178 -5.47 17.72 28.49
C ALA A 178 -6.43 18.39 29.49
N PRO A 179 -6.71 17.80 30.67
CA PRO A 179 -7.59 18.42 31.64
C PRO A 179 -6.98 19.76 32.06
N ALA A 180 -7.71 20.85 31.81
CA ALA A 180 -7.35 22.16 32.32
C ALA A 180 -7.21 22.05 33.83
N ILE A 181 -5.98 22.20 34.33
CA ILE A 181 -5.74 22.39 35.76
C ILE A 181 -6.46 23.69 36.13
N PRO A 182 -7.47 23.67 37.01
CA PRO A 182 -8.18 24.88 37.38
C PRO A 182 -7.22 25.72 38.24
N GLY A 183 -6.61 26.76 37.65
CA GLY A 183 -5.74 27.65 38.42
C GLY A 183 -4.84 28.63 37.66
N HIS A 184 -4.75 28.62 36.33
CA HIS A 184 -3.97 29.65 35.64
C HIS A 184 -4.61 30.05 34.30
N SER A 185 -5.42 31.10 34.35
CA SER A 185 -5.87 31.82 33.16
C SER A 185 -4.67 32.55 32.54
N LEU A 186 -4.05 31.97 31.52
CA LEU A 186 -3.27 32.74 30.56
C LEU A 186 -4.25 33.35 29.56
N ALA A 187 -4.53 34.63 29.78
CA ALA A 187 -5.33 35.45 28.89
C ALA A 187 -4.73 35.41 27.47
N HIS A 188 -5.51 34.91 26.52
CA HIS A 188 -5.25 35.06 25.10
C HIS A 188 -5.76 36.45 24.72
N SER A 189 -4.86 37.42 24.55
CA SER A 189 -5.22 38.73 24.00
C SER A 189 -5.40 38.57 22.49
N SER A 190 -6.65 38.44 22.05
CA SER A 190 -7.04 38.59 20.65
C SER A 190 -6.72 40.02 20.21
N LYS A 191 -5.82 40.17 19.23
CA LYS A 191 -5.42 41.47 18.66
C LYS A 191 -6.52 42.19 17.88
N GLU A 192 -7.73 41.65 17.84
CA GLU A 192 -8.90 42.26 17.18
C GLU A 192 -9.66 43.23 18.10
N ASP A 193 -9.66 43.01 19.42
CA ASP A 193 -10.44 43.84 20.37
C ASP A 193 -9.83 45.22 20.65
N ASP A 194 -8.56 45.44 20.29
CA ASP A 194 -7.85 46.70 20.55
C ASP A 194 -8.05 47.72 19.42
N LEU A 195 -8.33 47.29 18.19
CA LEU A 195 -8.59 48.20 17.05
C LEU A 195 -9.95 48.91 17.19
N ASP A 196 -10.98 48.19 17.65
CA ASP A 196 -12.32 48.75 17.85
C ASP A 196 -12.36 49.77 19.00
N LYS A 197 -11.55 49.57 20.04
CA LYS A 197 -11.43 50.52 21.16
C LYS A 197 -10.70 51.80 20.77
N ILE A 198 -9.69 51.71 19.91
CA ILE A 198 -8.95 52.89 19.42
C ILE A 198 -9.84 53.73 18.50
N LEU A 199 -10.60 53.12 17.60
CA LEU A 199 -11.55 53.82 16.72
C LEU A 199 -12.67 54.52 17.51
N ALA A 200 -13.16 53.90 18.59
CA ALA A 200 -14.18 54.50 19.46
C ALA A 200 -13.66 55.74 20.22
N SER A 201 -12.35 55.83 20.48
CA SER A 201 -11.74 56.97 21.20
C SER A 201 -11.46 58.20 20.33
N LEU A 202 -11.48 58.05 19.00
CA LEU A 202 -11.26 59.13 18.03
C LEU A 202 -12.57 59.80 17.56
N ALA A 203 -13.72 59.25 17.93
CA ALA A 203 -15.06 59.72 17.54
C ALA A 203 -15.72 60.64 18.59
N LYS A 204 -14.97 61.22 19.52
CA LYS A 204 -15.46 62.14 20.55
C LYS A 204 -14.57 63.36 20.65
#